data_AF-A0A5S9MBH9-F1
#
_entry.id   AF-A0A5S9MBH9-F1
#
_cell.length_a   1.000
_cell.length_b   1.000
_cell.length_c   1.000
_cell.angle_alpha   90.00
_cell.angle_beta   90.00
_cell.angle_gamma   90.00
#
_symmetry.space_group_name_H-M   'P 1'
#
loop_
_entity.id
_entity.type
_entity.pdbx_description
1 polymer ?
#
loop_
_entity_poly.entity_id
_entity_poly.type
_entity_poly.pdbx_seq_one_letter_code
_entity_poly.pdbx_strand_id
1 'polypeptide(L)'
;MSGVCIGNGAVIGANSVIKKDVPPYAIAAGNPQQLMKYRFSSEIIEKLQLLEWWNLEFSIIQSIFHLLQSYDIEQCINVIEDIKKRKAEKKSFLFF
;
A
#
# COMPACT_ATOMS: atom_id res chain seq x y z
N MET A 1 -24.87 4.19 -11.63
CA MET A 1 -23.88 4.01 -10.54
C MET A 1 -22.51 3.92 -11.18
N SER A 2 -21.69 4.95 -11.15
CA SER A 2 -20.32 4.83 -11.66
C SER A 2 -19.49 6.03 -11.20
N GLY A 3 -18.43 5.78 -10.45
CA GLY A 3 -17.51 6.83 -10.01
C GLY A 3 -16.89 6.63 -8.62
N VAL A 4 -17.24 5.57 -7.89
CA VAL A 4 -16.62 5.33 -6.57
C VAL A 4 -15.18 4.86 -6.73
N CYS A 5 -14.28 5.49 -5.99
CA CYS A 5 -12.87 5.15 -5.94
C CYS A 5 -12.57 4.26 -4.73
N ILE A 6 -11.79 3.20 -4.96
CA ILE A 6 -11.28 2.33 -3.90
C ILE A 6 -9.77 2.60 -3.78
N GLY A 7 -9.34 3.09 -2.63
CA GLY A 7 -7.94 3.39 -2.37
C GLY A 7 -7.06 2.15 -2.25
N ASN A 8 -5.75 2.33 -2.48
CA ASN A 8 -4.78 1.23 -2.44
C ASN A 8 -4.78 0.54 -1.07
N GLY A 9 -4.71 -0.80 -1.07
CA GLY A 9 -4.65 -1.60 0.15
C GLY A 9 -5.95 -1.67 0.96
N ALA A 10 -7.05 -1.08 0.48
CA ALA A 10 -8.37 -1.20 1.11
C ALA A 10 -8.88 -2.64 1.10
N VAL A 11 -9.70 -2.99 2.09
CA VAL A 11 -10.31 -4.33 2.24
C VAL A 11 -11.83 -4.18 2.23
N ILE A 12 -12.48 -4.91 1.32
CA ILE A 12 -13.93 -4.90 1.17
C ILE A 12 -14.51 -6.21 1.71
N GLY A 13 -15.41 -6.10 2.69
CA GLY A 13 -16.12 -7.26 3.23
C GLY A 13 -17.00 -7.93 2.16
N ALA A 14 -17.13 -9.25 2.22
CA ALA A 14 -18.03 -9.99 1.32
C ALA A 14 -19.47 -9.45 1.41
N ASN A 15 -20.20 -9.51 0.29
CA ASN A 15 -21.60 -9.02 0.17
C ASN A 15 -21.81 -7.53 0.50
N SER A 16 -20.76 -6.71 0.42
CA SER A 16 -20.87 -5.26 0.65
C SER A 16 -21.32 -4.51 -0.59
N VAL A 17 -22.06 -3.42 -0.41
CA VAL A 17 -22.46 -2.50 -1.49
C VAL A 17 -21.80 -1.15 -1.25
N ILE A 18 -20.80 -0.85 -2.08
CA ILE A 18 -20.01 0.38 -2.02
C ILE A 18 -20.76 1.51 -2.74
N LYS A 19 -21.26 2.48 -1.96
CA LYS A 19 -21.96 3.68 -2.44
C LYS A 19 -21.14 4.97 -2.34
N LYS A 20 -19.96 4.92 -1.72
CA LYS A 20 -19.05 6.05 -1.48
C LYS A 20 -17.61 5.60 -1.62
N ASP A 21 -16.70 6.53 -1.83
CA ASP A 21 -15.26 6.24 -1.91
C ASP A 21 -14.75 5.57 -0.64
N VAL A 22 -13.81 4.65 -0.82
CA VAL A 22 -13.15 3.93 0.26
C VAL A 22 -11.71 4.42 0.36
N PRO A 23 -11.31 5.03 1.48
CA PRO A 23 -9.95 5.52 1.66
C PRO A 23 -8.91 4.39 1.56
N PRO A 24 -7.65 4.72 1.23
CA PRO A 24 -6.58 3.73 1.21
C PRO A 24 -6.44 3.03 2.56
N TYR A 25 -6.17 1.72 2.52
CA TYR A 25 -6.02 0.86 3.70
C TYR A 25 -7.22 0.81 4.67
N ALA A 26 -8.38 1.36 4.28
CA ALA A 26 -9.61 1.23 5.05
C ALA A 26 -10.24 -0.16 4.88
N ILE A 27 -10.89 -0.64 5.93
CA ILE A 27 -11.71 -1.84 5.93
C ILE A 27 -13.17 -1.38 5.89
N ALA A 28 -13.87 -1.67 4.79
CA ALA A 28 -15.26 -1.29 4.60
C ALA A 28 -16.14 -2.53 4.40
N ALA A 29 -17.29 -2.57 5.06
CA ALA A 29 -18.22 -3.70 4.93
C ALA A 29 -19.69 -3.27 5.08
N GLY A 30 -20.61 -4.05 4.52
CA GLY A 30 -22.07 -3.87 4.66
C GLY A 30 -22.77 -3.29 3.44
N ASN A 31 -24.10 -3.21 3.50
CA ASN A 31 -24.96 -2.69 2.45
C ASN A 31 -26.01 -1.72 3.03
N PRO A 32 -25.84 -0.39 2.91
CA PRO A 32 -24.68 0.30 2.33
C PRO A 32 -23.44 0.17 3.23
N GLN A 33 -22.25 0.33 2.66
CA GLN A 33 -21.01 0.07 3.41
C GLN A 33 -20.79 1.06 4.56
N GLN A 34 -20.23 0.55 5.65
CA GLN A 34 -19.68 1.30 6.77
C GLN A 34 -18.16 1.16 6.79
N LEU A 35 -17.45 2.24 7.11
CA LEU A 35 -16.01 2.20 7.34
C LEU A 35 -15.77 1.65 8.75
N MET A 36 -15.20 0.46 8.84
CA MET A 36 -15.07 -0.26 10.12
C MET A 36 -13.82 0.20 10.88
N LYS A 37 -12.67 0.18 10.21
CA LYS A 37 -11.38 0.61 10.76
C LYS A 37 -10.35 0.75 9.64
N TYR A 38 -9.16 1.23 9.98
CA TYR A 38 -7.99 1.18 9.12
C TYR A 38 -7.12 -0.03 9.46
N ARG A 39 -6.38 -0.54 8.47
CA ARG A 39 -5.42 -1.64 8.67
C ARG A 39 -4.19 -1.23 9.49
N PHE A 40 -3.78 0.04 9.38
CA PHE A 40 -2.60 0.61 10.01
C PHE A 40 -2.91 2.03 10.53
N SER A 41 -1.96 2.64 11.24
CA SER A 41 -2.06 4.05 11.63
C SER A 41 -1.93 4.98 10.42
N SER A 42 -2.37 6.23 10.57
CA SER A 42 -2.27 7.28 9.54
C SER A 42 -0.85 7.43 9.00
N GLU A 43 0.14 7.43 9.90
CA GLU A 43 1.55 7.66 9.56
C GLU A 43 2.10 6.51 8.70
N ILE A 44 1.72 5.27 9.03
CA ILE A 44 2.10 4.09 8.25
C ILE A 44 1.43 4.11 6.87
N ILE A 45 0.16 4.49 6.81
CA ILE A 45 -0.59 4.57 5.54
C ILE A 45 0.06 5.59 4.61
N GLU A 46 0.41 6.77 5.12
CA GLU A 46 1.08 7.82 4.35
C GLU A 46 2.42 7.32 3.78
N LYS A 47 3.26 6.69 4.61
CA LYS A 47 4.52 6.09 4.15
C LYS A 47 4.29 5.05 3.06
N LEU A 48 3.32 4.16 3.23
CA LEU A 48 3.02 3.13 2.22
C LEU A 48 2.50 3.71 0.91
N GLN A 49 1.67 4.77 0.95
CA GLN A 49 1.23 5.48 -0.26
C GLN A 49 2.40 6.16 -0.96
N LEU A 50 3.31 6.81 -0.24
CA LEU A 50 4.51 7.43 -0.82
C LEU A 50 5.48 6.38 -1.40
N LEU A 51 5.57 5.23 -0.74
CA LEU A 51 6.43 4.14 -1.15
C LEU A 51 5.94 3.45 -2.41
N GLU A 52 4.63 3.39 -2.67
CA GLU A 52 4.04 2.70 -3.82
C GLU A 52 4.76 1.38 -4.13
N TRP A 53 4.97 0.54 -3.12
CA TRP A 53 5.85 -0.62 -3.22
C TRP A 53 5.39 -1.62 -4.30
N TRP A 54 4.11 -1.60 -4.64
CA TRP A 54 3.52 -2.37 -5.74
C TRP A 54 3.99 -1.93 -7.13
N ASN A 55 4.56 -0.73 -7.28
CA ASN A 55 5.16 -0.24 -8.52
C ASN A 55 6.65 -0.62 -8.67
N LEU A 56 7.23 -1.37 -7.73
CA LEU A 56 8.59 -1.87 -7.84
C LEU A 56 8.71 -2.98 -8.89
N GLU A 57 9.93 -3.22 -9.37
CA GLU A 57 10.20 -4.34 -10.27
C GLU A 57 9.92 -5.68 -9.58
N PHE A 58 9.38 -6.63 -10.35
CA PHE A 58 9.01 -7.95 -9.83
C PHE A 58 10.17 -8.67 -9.14
N SER A 59 11.40 -8.57 -9.67
CA SER A 59 12.61 -9.14 -9.07
C SER A 59 12.89 -8.59 -7.66
N ILE A 60 12.64 -7.30 -7.45
CA ILE A 60 12.77 -6.65 -6.15
C ILE A 60 11.67 -7.17 -5.21
N ILE A 61 10.41 -7.17 -5.66
CA ILE A 61 9.26 -7.64 -4.87
C ILE A 61 9.50 -9.10 -4.42
N GLN A 62 9.99 -9.95 -5.32
CA GLN A 62 10.30 -11.34 -5.01
C GLN A 62 11.38 -11.47 -3.93
N SER A 63 12.40 -10.61 -3.93
CA SER A 63 13.46 -10.63 -2.91
C SER A 63 12.98 -10.23 -1.51
N ILE A 64 12.00 -9.33 -1.42
CA ILE A 64 11.45 -8.83 -0.15
C ILE A 64 10.15 -9.54 0.25
N PHE A 65 9.73 -10.58 -0.50
CA PHE A 65 8.45 -11.24 -0.31
C PHE A 65 8.22 -11.75 1.12
N HIS A 66 9.29 -12.22 1.77
CA HIS A 66 9.28 -12.65 3.17
C HIS A 66 8.93 -11.51 4.14
N LEU A 67 9.33 -10.27 3.86
CA LEU A 67 9.00 -9.09 4.65
C LEU A 67 7.56 -8.65 4.43
N LEU A 68 7.03 -8.77 3.20
CA LEU A 68 5.65 -8.40 2.89
C LEU A 68 4.61 -9.28 3.62
N GLN A 69 5.00 -10.49 4.01
CA GLN A 69 4.17 -11.41 4.79
C GLN A 69 4.42 -11.36 6.29
N SER A 70 5.44 -10.60 6.72
CA SER A 70 5.75 -10.48 8.14
C SER A 70 4.71 -9.60 8.84
N TYR A 71 4.65 -9.71 10.17
CA TYR A 71 3.86 -8.81 11.00
C TYR A 71 4.58 -7.49 11.30
N ASP A 72 5.86 -7.36 10.93
CA ASP A 72 6.68 -6.18 11.20
C ASP A 72 6.62 -5.22 10.00
N ILE A 73 5.62 -4.34 10.04
CA ILE A 73 5.39 -3.34 9.00
C ILE A 73 6.48 -2.26 8.97
N GLU A 74 7.08 -1.93 10.11
CA GLU A 74 8.10 -0.89 10.19
C GLU A 74 9.40 -1.34 9.53
N GLN A 75 9.83 -2.57 9.83
CA GLN A 75 10.98 -3.16 9.16
C GLN A 75 10.75 -3.26 7.64
N CYS A 76 9.55 -3.66 7.23
CA CYS A 76 9.18 -3.73 5.82
C CYS A 76 9.33 -2.36 5.12
N ILE A 77 8.78 -1.29 5.72
CA ILE A 77 8.88 0.08 5.21
C ILE A 77 10.34 0.52 5.08
N ASN A 78 11.15 0.32 6.12
CA ASN A 78 12.55 0.76 6.14
C ASN A 78 13.37 0.10 5.01
N VAL A 79 13.19 -1.21 4.80
CA VAL A 79 13.88 -1.94 3.72
C VAL A 79 13.45 -1.43 2.35
N ILE A 80 12.16 -1.19 2.15
CA ILE A 80 11.64 -0.68 0.87
C ILE A 80 12.16 0.75 0.60
N GLU A 81 12.22 1.61 1.62
CA GLU A 81 12.80 2.95 1.51
C GLU A 81 14.27 2.89 1.08
N ASP A 82 15.07 2.02 1.70
CA ASP A 82 16.48 1.86 1.37
C ASP A 82 16.69 1.36 -0.07
N ILE A 83 15.84 0.43 -0.54
CA ILE A 83 15.87 -0.05 -1.92
C ILE A 83 15.58 1.10 -2.88
N LYS A 84 14.57 1.93 -2.59
CA LYS A 84 14.24 3.10 -3.43
C LYS A 84 15.37 4.14 -3.45
N LYS A 85 16.00 4.43 -2.31
CA LYS A 85 17.14 5.36 -2.22
C LYS A 85 18.32 4.90 -3.09
N ARG A 86 18.72 3.62 -2.96
CA ARG A 86 19.82 3.04 -3.76
C ARG A 86 19.55 3.08 -5.26
N LYS A 87 18.28 2.92 -5.67
CA LYS A 87 17.89 2.99 -7.09
C LYS A 87 17.95 4.42 -7.63
N ALA A 88 17.60 5.42 -6.82
CA ALA A 88 17.72 6.83 -7.18
C ALA A 88 19.20 7.24 -7.36
N GLU A 89 20.08 6.80 -6.46
CA GLU A 89 21.53 7.07 -6.54
C GLU A 89 22.17 6.45 -7.80
N LYS A 90 21.88 5.18 -8.09
CA LYS A 90 22.39 4.51 -9.30
C LYS A 90 21.91 5.16 -10.59
N LYS A 91 20.67 5.66 -10.62
CA LYS A 91 20.14 6.39 -11.78
C LYS A 91 20.90 7.69 -12.00
N SER A 92 21.33 8.38 -10.93
CA SER A 92 22.13 9.61 -11.03
C SER A 92 23.56 9.37 -11.55
N PHE A 93 24.15 8.21 -11.27
CA PHE A 93 25.50 7.86 -11.75
C PHE A 93 25.55 7.40 -13.21
N LEU A 94 24.44 6.92 -13.77
CA LEU A 94 24.39 6.44 -15.17
C LEU A 94 24.25 7.56 -16.21
N PHE A 95 24.16 8.82 -15.77
CA PHE A 95 24.07 10.01 -16.64
C PHE A 95 25.38 10.80 -16.75
N PHE A 96 26.50 10.23 -16.29
CA PHE A 96 27.86 10.70 -16.55
C PHE A 96 28.62 9.64 -17.34
#